data_AF-A0A382SWG5-F1
#
_entry.id   AF-A0A382SWG5-F1
#
_cell.length_a   1.000
_cell.length_b   1.000
_cell.length_c   1.000
_cell.angle_alpha   90.00
_cell.angle_beta   90.00
_cell.angle_gamma   90.00
#
_symmetry.space_group_name_H-M   'P 1'
#
loop_
_entity.id
_entity.type
_entity.pdbx_description
1 polymer ?
#
loop_
_entity_poly.entity_id
_entity_poly.type
_entity_poly.pdbx_seq_one_letter_code
_entity_poly.pdbx_strand_id
1 'polypeptide(L)'
;MAKTTDHTTAEQLRIAATLSEALPYMRRFKGKTFVIKFGGHAMGDARLADLFASDVVLLKQLGINPVIVHGGGPQIGRMLERLKIQSSFVDGLRVTDSATVEIVEMVLAGSINKQVVSAINRAGGCAGGVSGKDADLIRARPLQR
;
A
#
# COMPACT_ATOMS: atom_id res chain seq x y z
N MET A 1 24.94 -14.13 12.29
CA MET A 1 25.29 -15.18 11.31
C MET A 1 23.99 -15.68 10.70
N ALA A 2 23.67 -15.27 9.48
CA ALA A 2 22.50 -15.77 8.76
C ALA A 2 22.76 -17.24 8.40
N LYS A 3 21.83 -18.14 8.76
CA LYS A 3 21.86 -19.53 8.30
C LYS A 3 21.67 -19.50 6.78
N THR A 4 22.72 -19.82 6.03
CA THR A 4 22.62 -20.14 4.61
C THR A 4 21.77 -21.40 4.52
N THR A 5 20.52 -21.28 4.06
CA THR A 5 19.71 -22.45 3.68
C THR A 5 20.39 -23.07 2.46
N ASP A 6 20.95 -24.26 2.64
CA ASP A 6 21.64 -24.97 1.58
C ASP A 6 20.58 -25.60 0.66
N HIS A 7 20.22 -24.88 -0.40
CA HIS A 7 19.26 -25.34 -1.39
C HIS A 7 19.88 -26.44 -2.24
N THR A 8 19.13 -27.53 -2.48
CA THR A 8 19.59 -28.62 -3.37
C THR A 8 19.89 -28.07 -4.78
N THR A 9 20.84 -28.66 -5.51
CA THR A 9 21.14 -28.27 -6.90
C THR A 9 19.88 -28.24 -7.78
N ALA A 10 18.97 -29.20 -7.58
CA ALA A 10 17.70 -29.25 -8.29
C ALA A 10 16.80 -28.04 -7.98
N GLU A 11 16.79 -27.55 -6.74
CA GLU A 11 16.04 -26.36 -6.34
C GLU A 11 16.64 -25.07 -6.90
N GLN A 12 17.97 -24.95 -6.86
CA GLN A 12 18.68 -23.83 -7.47
C GLN A 12 18.40 -23.72 -8.98
N LEU A 13 18.42 -24.85 -9.69
CA LEU A 13 18.08 -24.90 -11.13
C LEU A 13 16.63 -24.49 -11.39
N ARG A 14 15.68 -24.90 -10.53
CA ARG A 14 14.28 -24.45 -10.64
C ARG A 14 14.15 -22.93 -10.45
N ILE A 15 14.80 -22.36 -9.44
CA ILE A 15 14.79 -20.90 -9.20
C ILE A 15 15.36 -20.16 -10.42
N ALA A 16 16.49 -20.62 -10.95
CA ALA A 16 17.12 -20.03 -12.13
C ALA A 16 16.22 -20.09 -13.38
N ALA A 17 15.51 -21.21 -13.58
CA ALA A 17 14.54 -21.36 -14.66
C ALA A 17 13.38 -20.35 -14.51
N THR A 18 12.77 -20.27 -13.32
CA THR A 18 11.68 -19.31 -13.04
C THR A 18 12.11 -17.87 -13.28
N LEU A 19 13.31 -17.48 -12.83
CA LEU A 19 13.85 -16.14 -13.07
C LEU A 19 14.07 -15.87 -14.57
N SER A 20 14.57 -16.86 -15.31
CA SER A 20 14.78 -16.75 -16.76
C SER A 20 13.46 -16.58 -17.52
N GLU A 21 12.43 -17.33 -17.12
CA GLU A 21 11.06 -17.21 -17.67
C GLU A 21 10.40 -15.88 -17.32
N ALA A 22 10.78 -15.24 -16.22
CA ALA A 22 10.29 -13.93 -15.82
C ALA A 22 10.92 -12.76 -16.60
N LEU A 23 12.11 -12.95 -17.20
CA LEU A 23 12.87 -11.89 -17.90
C LEU A 23 12.08 -11.13 -18.96
N PRO A 24 11.24 -11.76 -19.82
CA PRO A 24 10.43 -11.02 -20.79
C PRO A 24 9.48 -10.02 -20.14
N TYR A 25 8.88 -10.37 -19.00
CA TYR A 25 7.98 -9.48 -18.25
C TYR A 25 8.75 -8.32 -17.62
N MET A 26 9.90 -8.60 -17.01
CA MET A 26 10.79 -7.59 -16.44
C MET A 26 11.19 -6.56 -17.51
N ARG A 27 11.59 -7.02 -18.70
CA ARG A 27 11.95 -6.15 -19.83
C ARG A 27 10.76 -5.34 -20.33
N ARG A 28 9.58 -5.96 -20.45
CA ARG A 28 8.36 -5.30 -20.95
C ARG A 28 7.92 -4.13 -20.07
N PHE A 29 8.07 -4.26 -18.74
CA PHE A 29 7.56 -3.27 -17.79
C PHE A 29 8.62 -2.35 -17.19
N LYS A 30 9.91 -2.55 -17.52
CA LYS A 30 10.97 -1.63 -17.12
C LYS A 30 10.63 -0.19 -17.53
N GLY A 31 10.74 0.74 -16.58
CA GLY A 31 10.43 2.16 -16.73
C GLY A 31 8.93 2.50 -16.69
N LYS A 32 8.02 1.52 -16.66
CA LYS A 32 6.57 1.77 -16.62
C LYS A 32 6.11 2.11 -15.21
N THR A 33 5.03 2.88 -15.12
CA THR A 33 4.40 3.25 -13.83
C THR A 33 3.23 2.35 -13.52
N PHE A 34 3.22 1.76 -12.33
CA PHE A 34 2.14 0.89 -11.86
C PHE A 34 1.43 1.59 -10.70
N VAL A 35 0.15 1.94 -10.88
CA VAL A 35 -0.67 2.51 -9.80
C VAL A 35 -1.42 1.37 -9.12
N ILE A 36 -1.11 1.11 -7.85
CA ILE A 36 -1.58 -0.07 -7.12
C ILE A 36 -2.46 0.39 -5.97
N LYS A 37 -3.73 -0.03 -5.99
CA LYS A 37 -4.66 0.23 -4.89
C LYS A 37 -4.45 -0.80 -3.78
N PHE A 38 -3.82 -0.40 -2.68
CA PHE A 38 -3.67 -1.21 -1.48
C PHE A 38 -4.85 -1.00 -0.52
N GLY A 39 -5.58 -2.06 -0.17
CA GLY A 39 -6.85 -1.94 0.56
C GLY A 39 -7.40 -3.27 1.07
N GLY A 40 -8.52 -3.18 1.78
CA GLY A 40 -9.24 -4.35 2.29
C GLY A 40 -8.52 -5.07 3.43
N HIS A 41 -8.79 -6.38 3.56
CA HIS A 41 -8.25 -7.23 4.63
C HIS A 41 -6.70 -7.25 4.67
N ALA A 42 -6.04 -7.06 3.52
CA ALA A 42 -4.59 -7.05 3.43
C ALA A 42 -3.92 -5.93 4.24
N MET A 43 -4.63 -4.84 4.54
CA MET A 43 -4.13 -3.76 5.40
C MET A 43 -4.28 -4.03 6.90
N GLY A 44 -5.10 -5.03 7.28
CA GLY A 44 -5.35 -5.40 8.67
C GLY A 44 -4.43 -6.49 9.19
N ASP A 45 -3.79 -7.25 8.29
CA ASP A 45 -2.86 -8.33 8.61
C ASP A 45 -1.42 -7.85 8.40
N ALA A 46 -0.64 -7.82 9.47
CA ALA A 46 0.75 -7.37 9.44
C ALA A 46 1.62 -8.20 8.48
N ARG A 47 1.39 -9.52 8.39
CA ARG A 47 2.14 -10.40 7.49
C ARG A 47 1.84 -10.07 6.03
N LEU A 48 0.57 -9.83 5.70
CA LEU A 48 0.20 -9.44 4.33
C LEU A 48 0.73 -8.06 3.96
N ALA A 49 0.78 -7.13 4.91
CA ALA A 49 1.37 -5.81 4.70
C ALA A 49 2.89 -5.89 4.44
N ASP A 50 3.62 -6.72 5.16
CA ASP A 50 5.07 -6.90 4.95
C ASP A 50 5.39 -7.63 3.63
N LEU A 51 4.56 -8.61 3.23
CA LEU A 51 4.65 -9.24 1.91
C LEU A 51 4.39 -8.24 0.79
N PHE A 52 3.33 -7.44 0.92
CA PHE A 52 3.02 -6.39 -0.05
C PHE A 52 4.15 -5.37 -0.17
N ALA A 53 4.75 -4.95 0.95
CA ALA A 53 5.90 -4.06 0.94
C ALA A 53 7.10 -4.66 0.20
N SER A 54 7.37 -5.95 0.43
CA SER A 54 8.44 -6.69 -0.27
C SER A 54 8.20 -6.76 -1.78
N ASP A 55 6.96 -7.00 -2.21
CA ASP A 55 6.58 -7.01 -3.63
C ASP A 55 6.75 -5.63 -4.28
N VAL A 56 6.39 -4.55 -3.57
CA VAL A 56 6.57 -3.18 -4.06
C VAL A 56 8.06 -2.85 -4.24
N VAL A 57 8.91 -3.26 -3.30
CA VAL A 57 10.37 -3.09 -3.41
C VAL A 57 10.92 -3.89 -4.58
N LEU A 58 10.48 -5.14 -4.76
CA LEU A 58 10.87 -5.97 -5.90
C LEU A 58 10.50 -5.28 -7.22
N LEU A 59 9.27 -4.81 -7.39
CA LEU A 59 8.85 -4.07 -8.58
C LEU A 59 9.79 -2.89 -8.87
N LYS A 60 10.16 -2.13 -7.84
CA LYS A 60 11.10 -1.00 -7.98
C LYS A 60 12.48 -1.45 -8.44
N GLN A 61 13.01 -2.54 -7.88
CA GLN A 61 14.30 -3.12 -8.27
C GLN A 61 14.31 -3.65 -9.71
N LEU A 62 13.16 -4.14 -10.19
CA LEU A 62 12.95 -4.55 -11.59
C LEU A 62 12.86 -3.34 -12.55
N GLY A 63 12.93 -2.12 -12.03
CA GLY A 63 12.87 -0.88 -12.79
C GLY A 63 11.45 -0.38 -13.08
N ILE A 64 10.42 -0.97 -12.47
CA ILE A 64 9.05 -0.46 -12.50
C ILE A 64 8.94 0.71 -11.52
N ASN A 65 8.06 1.68 -11.78
CA ASN A 65 7.79 2.81 -10.90
C ASN A 65 6.44 2.60 -10.19
N PRO A 66 6.42 1.91 -9.04
CA PRO A 66 5.18 1.71 -8.29
C PRO A 66 4.70 3.00 -7.61
N VAL A 67 3.41 3.26 -7.71
CA VAL A 67 2.68 4.32 -6.99
C VAL A 67 1.58 3.65 -6.19
N ILE A 68 1.62 3.77 -4.87
CA ILE A 68 0.69 3.07 -3.98
C ILE A 68 -0.42 4.01 -3.55
N VAL A 69 -1.68 3.63 -3.79
CA VAL A 69 -2.87 4.35 -3.33
C VAL A 69 -3.53 3.51 -2.24
N HIS A 70 -3.68 4.04 -1.02
CA HIS A 70 -4.26 3.28 0.09
C HIS A 70 -5.63 3.81 0.52
N GLY A 71 -6.37 2.96 1.24
CA GLY A 71 -7.60 3.34 1.94
C GLY A 71 -7.41 3.15 3.44
N GLY A 72 -8.49 2.91 4.18
CA GLY A 72 -8.42 2.68 5.61
C GLY A 72 -9.75 2.53 6.33
N GLY A 73 -10.80 2.06 5.65
CA GLY A 73 -12.17 2.01 6.19
C GLY A 73 -12.27 1.41 7.59
N PRO A 74 -11.72 0.20 7.84
CA PRO A 74 -11.73 -0.42 9.16
C PRO A 74 -11.00 0.38 10.25
N GLN A 75 -9.85 0.96 9.91
CA GLN A 75 -9.04 1.78 10.82
C GLN A 75 -9.76 3.08 11.20
N ILE A 76 -10.42 3.72 10.23
CA ILE A 76 -11.27 4.90 10.46
C ILE A 76 -12.41 4.51 11.40
N GLY A 77 -13.11 3.39 11.11
CA GLY A 77 -14.21 2.90 11.95
C GLY A 77 -13.80 2.71 13.41
N ARG A 78 -12.65 2.07 13.65
CA ARG A 78 -12.10 1.90 15.01
C ARG A 78 -11.80 3.22 15.71
N MET A 79 -11.34 4.23 15.00
CA MET A 79 -11.06 5.54 15.60
C MET A 79 -12.36 6.27 15.95
N LEU A 80 -13.34 6.27 15.05
CA LEU A 80 -14.65 6.88 15.30
C LEU A 80 -15.36 6.23 16.49
N GLU A 81 -15.30 4.90 16.59
CA GLU A 81 -15.86 4.14 17.72
C GLU A 81 -15.21 4.54 19.05
N ARG A 82 -13.87 4.65 19.09
CA ARG A 82 -13.15 5.12 20.30
C ARG A 82 -13.56 6.52 20.73
N LEU A 83 -13.86 7.39 19.77
CA LEU A 83 -14.30 8.76 20.00
C LEU A 83 -15.82 8.87 20.20
N LYS A 84 -16.55 7.74 20.18
CA LYS A 84 -18.02 7.66 20.29
C LYS A 84 -18.76 8.47 19.22
N ILE A 85 -18.17 8.58 18.03
CA ILE A 85 -18.77 9.25 16.87
C ILE A 85 -19.48 8.21 16.02
N GLN A 86 -20.76 8.46 15.74
CA GLN A 86 -21.58 7.56 14.93
C GLN A 86 -21.13 7.61 13.46
N SER A 87 -21.01 6.43 12.86
CA SER A 87 -20.59 6.26 11.48
C SER A 87 -21.75 5.67 10.66
N SER A 88 -22.20 6.36 9.63
CA SER A 88 -23.21 5.85 8.69
C SER A 88 -22.68 5.80 7.26
N PHE A 89 -23.35 4.99 6.43
CA PHE A 89 -23.02 4.82 5.03
C PHE A 89 -24.28 4.94 4.17
N VAL A 90 -24.13 5.54 2.99
CA VAL A 90 -25.17 5.63 1.96
C VAL A 90 -24.55 5.14 0.65
N ASP A 91 -25.09 4.08 0.07
CA ASP A 91 -24.60 3.42 -1.15
C ASP A 91 -23.09 3.12 -1.14
N GLY A 92 -22.62 2.59 -0.01
CA GLY A 92 -21.20 2.23 0.17
C GLY A 92 -20.26 3.42 0.42
N LEU A 93 -20.75 4.66 0.41
CA LEU A 93 -19.99 5.85 0.77
C LEU A 93 -20.24 6.23 2.22
N ARG A 94 -19.18 6.60 2.94
CA ARG A 94 -19.27 7.08 4.32
C ARG A 94 -19.89 8.47 4.33
N VAL A 95 -20.95 8.66 5.12
CA VAL A 95 -21.44 10.00 5.44
C VAL A 95 -20.41 10.66 6.35
N THR A 96 -19.87 11.80 5.92
CA THR A 96 -18.70 12.42 6.55
C THR A 96 -19.01 13.89 6.80
N ASP A 97 -19.39 14.22 8.04
CA ASP A 97 -19.51 15.60 8.50
C ASP A 97 -18.13 16.22 8.78
N SER A 98 -18.10 17.49 9.19
CA SER A 98 -16.86 18.23 9.43
C SER A 98 -15.95 17.52 10.45
N ALA A 99 -16.50 17.07 11.59
CA ALA A 99 -15.73 16.38 12.62
C ALA A 99 -15.21 15.02 12.12
N THR A 100 -16.03 14.29 11.36
CA THR A 100 -15.64 13.00 10.77
C THR A 100 -14.54 13.18 9.73
N VAL A 101 -14.55 14.26 8.94
CA VAL A 101 -13.53 14.53 7.90
C VAL A 101 -12.14 14.71 8.54
N GLU A 102 -12.06 15.44 9.65
CA GLU A 102 -10.80 15.66 10.38
C GLU A 102 -10.21 14.32 10.86
N ILE A 103 -11.06 13.44 11.39
CA ILE A 103 -10.65 12.12 11.87
C ILE A 103 -10.22 11.22 10.71
N VAL A 104 -10.99 11.22 9.62
CA VAL A 104 -10.64 10.47 8.41
C VAL A 104 -9.27 10.91 7.89
N GLU A 105 -9.01 12.21 7.83
CA GLU A 105 -7.73 12.76 7.41
C GLU A 105 -6.59 12.33 8.34
N MET A 106 -6.73 12.50 9.65
CA MET A 106 -5.72 12.09 10.63
C MET A 106 -5.37 10.61 10.51
N VAL A 107 -6.37 9.75 10.33
CA VAL A 107 -6.16 8.31 10.22
C VAL A 107 -5.50 7.95 8.89
N LEU A 108 -5.99 8.48 7.76
CA LEU A 108 -5.47 8.16 6.44
C LEU A 108 -4.08 8.76 6.20
N ALA A 109 -3.95 10.08 6.29
CA ALA A 109 -2.71 10.80 5.96
C ALA A 109 -1.63 10.68 7.06
N GLY A 110 -2.07 10.47 8.31
CA GLY A 110 -1.18 10.20 9.43
C GLY A 110 -0.88 8.71 9.56
N SER A 111 -1.64 8.02 10.40
CA SER A 111 -1.30 6.68 10.87
C SER A 111 -1.08 5.67 9.74
N ILE A 112 -2.03 5.55 8.81
CA ILE A 112 -1.97 4.51 7.77
C ILE A 112 -0.90 4.82 6.73
N ASN A 113 -0.86 6.05 6.23
CA ASN A 113 0.14 6.47 5.24
C ASN A 113 1.55 6.20 5.75
N LYS A 114 1.85 6.57 7.01
CA LYS A 114 3.18 6.36 7.59
C LYS A 114 3.47 4.89 7.89
N GLN A 115 2.46 4.07 8.20
CA GLN A 115 2.64 2.62 8.32
C GLN A 115 3.06 1.98 6.99
N VAL A 116 2.40 2.33 5.88
CA VAL A 116 2.74 1.81 4.55
C VAL A 116 4.16 2.26 4.14
N VAL A 117 4.47 3.55 4.31
CA VAL A 117 5.81 4.09 4.05
C VAL A 117 6.87 3.37 4.87
N SER A 118 6.63 3.20 6.17
CA SER A 118 7.55 2.51 7.07
C SER A 118 7.76 1.05 6.67
N ALA A 119 6.71 0.33 6.29
CA ALA A 119 6.82 -1.05 5.83
C ALA A 119 7.68 -1.18 4.58
N ILE A 120 7.48 -0.31 3.58
CA ILE A 120 8.29 -0.29 2.35
C ILE A 120 9.75 0.03 2.67
N ASN A 121 10.00 1.01 3.55
CA ASN A 121 11.36 1.38 3.94
C ASN A 121 12.07 0.24 4.71
N ARG A 122 11.36 -0.46 5.60
CA ARG A 122 11.89 -1.65 6.30
C ARG A 122 12.21 -2.79 5.33
N ALA A 123 11.44 -2.94 4.26
CA ALA A 123 11.69 -3.91 3.20
C ALA A 123 12.86 -3.53 2.26
N GLY A 124 13.54 -2.41 2.52
CA GLY A 124 14.70 -1.96 1.73
C GLY A 124 14.35 -0.99 0.59
N GLY A 125 13.13 -0.49 0.54
CA GLY A 125 12.71 0.58 -0.37
C GLY A 125 13.02 1.99 0.16
N CYS A 126 12.67 2.98 -0.66
CA CYS A 126 12.61 4.39 -0.26
C CYS A 126 11.26 4.96 -0.69
N ALA A 127 10.35 5.11 0.26
CA ALA A 127 9.00 5.61 0.06
C ALA A 127 8.80 6.98 0.72
N GLY A 128 8.11 7.86 0.00
CA GLY A 128 7.53 9.10 0.51
C GLY A 128 6.02 8.98 0.54
N GLY A 129 5.41 9.51 1.60
CA GLY A 129 3.95 9.47 1.78
C GLY A 129 3.35 10.86 1.68
N VAL A 130 2.41 11.02 0.75
CA VAL A 130 1.67 12.26 0.50
C VAL A 130 0.16 12.01 0.57
N SER A 131 -0.58 13.10 0.70
CA SER A 131 -2.02 13.23 0.63
C SER A 131 -2.42 14.13 -0.53
N GLY A 132 -3.72 14.25 -0.80
CA GLY A 132 -4.21 15.16 -1.84
C GLY A 132 -3.92 16.65 -1.56
N LYS A 133 -3.73 17.02 -0.28
CA LYS A 133 -3.43 18.40 0.13
C LYS A 133 -1.98 18.80 -0.10
N ASP A 134 -1.08 17.83 -0.17
CA ASP A 134 0.34 18.11 -0.38
C ASP A 134 0.54 18.64 -1.81
N ALA A 135 0.88 19.93 -1.91
CA ALA A 135 1.06 20.65 -3.18
C ALA A 135 -0.15 20.55 -4.13
N ASP A 136 -1.37 20.54 -3.59
CA ASP A 136 -2.62 20.40 -4.36
C ASP A 136 -2.64 19.21 -5.33
N LEU A 137 -1.96 18.11 -4.95
CA LEU A 137 -1.82 16.90 -5.78
C LEU A 137 -3.18 16.35 -6.25
N ILE A 138 -4.22 16.41 -5.41
CA ILE A 138 -5.58 16.00 -5.77
C ILE A 138 -6.57 17.09 -5.35
N ARG A 139 -7.21 17.70 -6.35
CA ARG A 139 -8.31 18.63 -6.14
C ARG A 139 -9.64 17.90 -6.12
N ALA A 140 -10.38 18.06 -5.03
CA ALA A 140 -11.69 17.46 -4.83
C ALA A 140 -12.82 18.47 -5.11
N ARG A 141 -13.99 17.94 -5.46
CA ARG A 141 -15.26 18.68 -5.50
C ARG A 141 -16.33 17.85 -4.78
N PRO A 142 -17.37 18.47 -4.21
CA PRO A 142 -18.48 17.73 -3.64
C PRO A 142 -19.06 16.74 -4.65
N LEU A 143 -19.41 15.55 -4.17
CA LEU A 143 -20.10 14.57 -5.00
C LEU A 143 -21.50 15.15 -5.33
N GLN A 144 -21.72 15.44 -6.61
CA GLN A 144 -23.03 15.79 -7.13
C GLN A 144 -23.69 14.49 -7.60
N ARG A 145 -24.87 14.19 -7.08
CA ARG A 145 -25.74 13.10 -7.53
C ARG A 145 -26.98 13.70 -8.17
#